data_AF-A0A7V9I9R8-F1
#
_entry.id   AF-A0A7V9I9R8-F1
#
_cell.length_a   1.000
_cell.length_b   1.000
_cell.length_c   1.000
_cell.angle_alpha   90.00
_cell.angle_beta   90.00
_cell.angle_gamma   90.00
#
_symmetry.space_group_name_H-M   'P 1'
#
loop_
_entity.id
_entity.type
_entity.pdbx_description
1 polymer ?
#
loop_
_entity_poly.entity_id
_entity_poly.type
_entity_poly.pdbx_seq_one_letter_code
_entity_poly.pdbx_strand_id
1 'polypeptide(L)'
;MSHFTEKELAYLASGLLGRLATVGADGTPHIAPVGMAAYNPRLDTLDIGGHDLPSTKKFRDIRITGRAAFVVDDLASVDPWRPRGIEVRGRAEAIEEPVPLLRLFPERIVAWGIDGDSFERNSRSIR
;
A
#
# COMPACT_ATOMS: atom_id res chain seq x y z
N MET A 1 6.53 14.28 -11.65
CA MET A 1 5.40 14.62 -10.76
C MET A 1 4.91 13.32 -10.16
N SER A 2 4.58 13.30 -8.87
CA SER A 2 4.11 12.07 -8.19
C SER A 2 2.70 11.69 -8.64
N HIS A 3 2.37 10.40 -8.55
CA HIS A 3 1.04 9.84 -8.76
C HIS A 3 0.06 10.12 -7.59
N PHE A 4 0.58 10.66 -6.48
CA PHE A 4 -0.17 11.05 -5.28
C PHE A 4 -0.30 12.58 -5.18
N THR A 5 -1.39 13.04 -4.58
CA THR A 5 -1.56 14.44 -4.18
C THR A 5 -0.70 14.75 -2.96
N GLU A 6 -0.46 16.04 -2.69
CA GLU A 6 0.29 16.45 -1.49
C GLU A 6 -0.39 15.98 -0.18
N LYS A 7 -1.73 15.98 -0.13
CA LYS A 7 -2.48 15.52 1.04
C LYS A 7 -2.38 14.01 1.22
N GLU A 8 -2.40 13.26 0.13
CA GLU A 8 -2.21 11.81 0.17
C GLU A 8 -0.79 11.43 0.60
N LEU A 9 0.23 12.15 0.12
CA LEU A 9 1.61 11.96 0.57
C LEU A 9 1.76 12.26 2.07
N ALA A 10 1.14 13.34 2.55
CA ALA A 10 1.11 13.65 3.98
C ALA A 10 0.39 12.57 4.79
N TYR A 11 -0.69 11.99 4.25
CA TYR A 11 -1.41 10.90 4.88
C TYR A 11 -0.59 9.60 4.92
N LEU A 12 0.09 9.23 3.83
CA LEU A 12 1.02 8.08 3.80
C LEU A 12 2.16 8.23 4.82
N ALA A 13 2.59 9.45 5.09
CA ALA A 13 3.63 9.75 6.08
C ALA A 13 3.15 9.72 7.55
N SER A 14 1.86 9.48 7.81
CA SER A 14 1.29 9.50 9.17
C SER A 14 1.73 8.36 10.09
N GLY A 15 2.37 7.31 9.55
CA GLY A 15 2.85 6.16 10.32
C GLY A 15 1.73 5.19 10.74
N LEU A 16 0.56 5.26 10.11
CA LEU A 16 -0.54 4.32 10.33
C LEU A 16 -0.18 2.89 9.91
N LEU A 17 -0.79 1.91 10.57
CA LEU A 17 -0.75 0.51 10.14
C LEU A 17 -1.52 0.36 8.83
N GLY A 18 -0.96 -0.42 7.90
CA GLY A 18 -1.62 -0.81 6.67
C GLY A 18 -1.94 -2.30 6.61
N ARG A 19 -2.60 -2.71 5.53
CA ARG A 19 -2.86 -4.10 5.19
C ARG A 19 -2.33 -4.37 3.79
N LEU A 20 -1.53 -5.43 3.67
CA LEU A 20 -1.00 -5.89 2.40
C LEU A 20 -1.73 -7.17 1.98
N ALA A 21 -2.37 -7.11 0.82
CA ALA A 21 -2.90 -8.26 0.13
C ALA A 21 -1.91 -8.75 -0.93
N THR A 22 -1.73 -10.07 -0.97
CA THR A 22 -0.86 -10.82 -1.90
C THR A 22 -1.61 -12.05 -2.38
N VAL A 23 -1.12 -12.69 -3.44
CA VAL A 23 -1.76 -13.87 -4.02
C VAL A 23 -0.74 -15.02 -4.14
N GLY A 24 -1.13 -16.20 -3.69
CA GLY A 24 -0.31 -17.40 -3.79
C GLY A 24 -0.21 -17.93 -5.21
N ALA A 25 0.73 -18.85 -5.44
CA ALA A 25 0.93 -19.51 -6.74
C ALA A 25 -0.33 -20.26 -7.24
N ASP A 26 -1.16 -20.72 -6.30
CA ASP A 26 -2.43 -21.40 -6.51
C ASP A 26 -3.62 -20.45 -6.66
N GLY A 27 -3.40 -19.14 -6.64
CA GLY A 27 -4.45 -18.13 -6.64
C GLY A 27 -5.06 -17.84 -5.27
N THR A 28 -4.60 -18.48 -4.20
CA THR A 28 -5.13 -18.25 -2.85
C THR A 28 -4.83 -16.81 -2.40
N PRO A 29 -5.84 -15.99 -2.06
CA PRO A 29 -5.61 -14.65 -1.55
C PRO A 29 -5.06 -14.70 -0.11
N HIS A 30 -4.20 -13.76 0.22
CA HIS A 30 -3.61 -13.63 1.55
C HIS A 30 -3.54 -12.16 1.94
N ILE A 31 -4.00 -11.83 3.14
CA ILE A 31 -3.92 -10.49 3.70
C ILE A 31 -3.15 -10.51 5.02
N ALA A 32 -2.28 -9.53 5.22
CA ALA A 32 -1.51 -9.39 6.46
C ALA A 32 -1.42 -7.92 6.88
N PRO A 33 -1.51 -7.60 8.19
CA PRO A 33 -1.18 -6.28 8.68
C PRO A 33 0.32 -5.99 8.48
N VAL A 34 0.65 -4.73 8.20
CA VAL A 34 2.03 -4.26 8.03
C VAL A 34 2.20 -2.89 8.70
N GLY A 35 3.33 -2.68 9.38
CA GLY A 35 3.58 -1.45 10.16
C GLY A 35 4.83 -0.66 9.76
N MET A 36 5.55 -1.12 8.74
CA MET A 36 6.78 -0.47 8.25
C MET A 36 6.63 -0.10 6.77
N ALA A 37 5.52 0.56 6.43
CA ALA A 37 5.27 1.06 5.08
C ALA A 37 5.74 2.51 4.96
N ALA A 38 6.46 2.83 3.88
CA ALA A 38 6.96 4.17 3.60
C ALA A 38 6.83 4.49 2.11
N TYR A 39 6.53 5.75 1.80
CA TYR A 39 6.57 6.25 0.44
C TYR A 39 8.02 6.54 0.00
N ASN A 40 8.39 6.06 -1.18
CA ASN A 40 9.70 6.26 -1.80
C ASN A 40 9.59 7.30 -2.94
N PRO A 41 10.02 8.56 -2.72
CA PRO A 41 9.85 9.64 -3.69
C PRO A 41 10.72 9.50 -4.95
N ARG A 42 11.81 8.72 -4.87
CA ARG A 42 12.72 8.54 -6.02
C ARG A 42 12.09 7.65 -7.09
N LEU A 43 11.29 6.68 -6.66
CA LEU A 43 10.67 5.69 -7.55
C LEU A 43 9.15 5.83 -7.63
N ASP A 44 8.57 6.73 -6.84
CA ASP A 44 7.11 6.92 -6.70
C ASP A 44 6.41 5.60 -6.32
N THR A 45 6.98 4.90 -5.33
CA THR A 45 6.53 3.57 -4.88
C THR A 45 6.23 3.54 -3.39
N LEU A 46 5.59 2.46 -2.93
CA LEU A 46 5.50 2.14 -1.50
C LEU A 46 6.49 1.01 -1.18
N ASP A 47 7.40 1.28 -0.25
CA ASP A 47 8.31 0.29 0.30
C ASP A 47 7.75 -0.22 1.64
N ILE A 48 7.52 -1.53 1.73
CA ILE A 48 7.03 -2.21 2.92
C ILE A 48 8.14 -3.07 3.50
N GLY A 49 8.65 -2.67 4.67
CA GLY A 49 9.60 -3.45 5.46
C GLY A 49 8.92 -4.45 6.40
N GLY A 50 9.74 -5.13 7.20
CA GLY A 50 9.27 -6.00 8.28
C GLY A 50 10.38 -6.87 8.84
N HIS A 51 10.10 -7.51 9.98
CA HIS A 51 11.00 -8.50 10.56
C HIS A 51 10.97 -9.80 9.78
N ASP A 52 12.15 -10.38 9.57
CA ASP A 52 12.34 -11.67 8.88
C ASP A 52 11.54 -11.77 7.57
N LEU A 53 11.50 -10.65 6.82
CA LEU A 53 10.62 -10.50 5.67
C LEU A 53 10.76 -11.63 4.63
N PRO A 54 11.99 -12.11 4.29
CA PRO A 54 12.18 -13.20 3.35
C PRO A 54 11.50 -14.52 3.74
N SER A 55 11.32 -14.79 5.04
CA SER A 55 10.65 -16.00 5.53
C SER A 55 9.12 -15.91 5.50
N THR A 56 8.55 -14.74 5.19
CA THR A 56 7.11 -14.51 5.26
C THR A 56 6.37 -14.98 3.99
N LYS A 57 5.11 -15.39 4.16
CA LYS A 57 4.24 -15.77 3.03
C LYS A 57 4.07 -14.65 2.01
N LYS A 58 3.82 -13.41 2.46
CA LYS A 58 3.68 -12.23 1.58
C LYS A 58 4.92 -11.99 0.69
N PHE A 59 6.12 -12.28 1.18
CA PHE A 59 7.35 -12.16 0.41
C PHE A 59 7.46 -13.25 -0.66
N ARG A 60 7.17 -14.50 -0.31
CA ARG A 60 7.11 -15.60 -1.30
C ARG A 60 6.03 -15.37 -2.36
N ASP A 61 4.84 -14.94 -1.94
CA ASP A 61 3.72 -14.65 -2.84
C ASP A 61 4.12 -13.56 -3.86
N ILE A 62 4.76 -12.48 -3.41
CA ILE A 62 5.26 -11.42 -4.31
C ILE A 62 6.39 -11.91 -5.21
N ARG A 63 7.34 -12.71 -4.72
CA ARG A 63 8.40 -13.30 -5.57
C ARG A 63 7.85 -14.11 -6.73
N ILE A 64 6.74 -14.81 -6.52
CA ILE A 64 6.15 -15.72 -7.51
C ILE A 64 5.24 -14.95 -8.46
N THR A 65 4.37 -14.09 -7.92
CA THR A 65 3.28 -13.51 -8.70
C THR A 65 3.57 -12.09 -9.17
N GLY A 66 4.45 -11.37 -8.47
CA GLY A 66 4.75 -9.98 -8.74
C GLY A 66 3.56 -9.05 -8.53
N ARG A 67 2.55 -9.44 -7.73
CA ARG A 67 1.33 -8.65 -7.50
C ARG A 67 1.10 -8.42 -6.02
N ALA A 68 0.70 -7.18 -5.69
CA ALA A 68 0.18 -6.86 -4.36
C ALA A 68 -0.85 -5.73 -4.43
N ALA A 69 -1.65 -5.63 -3.37
CA ALA A 69 -2.44 -4.46 -3.06
C ALA A 69 -2.16 -4.05 -1.61
N PHE A 70 -2.07 -2.76 -1.36
CA PHE A 70 -1.84 -2.17 -0.04
C PHE A 70 -2.97 -1.20 0.27
N VAL A 71 -3.46 -1.21 1.50
CA VAL A 71 -4.36 -0.17 1.99
C VAL A 71 -3.85 0.38 3.33
N VAL A 72 -3.90 1.70 3.47
CA VAL A 72 -3.81 2.39 4.75
C VAL A 72 -5.10 3.17 4.94
N ASP A 73 -5.72 3.01 6.11
CA ASP A 73 -7.02 3.60 6.43
C ASP A 73 -7.15 3.84 7.93
N ASP A 74 -7.95 4.86 8.27
CA ASP A 74 -8.34 5.21 9.62
C ASP A 74 -9.70 5.94 9.62
N LEU A 75 -10.12 6.38 10.81
CA LEU A 75 -11.31 7.21 10.99
C LEU A 75 -10.85 8.61 11.42
N ALA A 76 -11.15 9.62 10.59
CA ALA A 76 -10.94 11.02 10.96
C ALA A 76 -11.94 11.48 12.03
N SER A 77 -13.11 10.85 12.10
CA SER A 77 -14.08 10.96 13.20
C SER A 77 -15.01 9.73 13.21
N VAL A 78 -15.56 9.43 14.37
CA VAL A 78 -16.62 8.41 14.57
C VAL A 78 -18.01 9.03 14.65
N ASP A 79 -18.11 10.31 15.01
CA ASP A 79 -19.35 11.09 15.02
C ASP A 79 -19.04 12.55 14.62
N PRO A 80 -19.44 12.99 13.42
CA PRO A 80 -20.02 12.19 12.34
C PRO A 80 -19.01 11.15 11.80
N TRP A 81 -19.50 10.05 11.22
CA TRP A 81 -18.66 8.99 10.67
C TRP A 81 -17.85 9.48 9.45
N ARG A 82 -16.51 9.51 9.58
CA ARG A 82 -15.61 10.04 8.55
C ARG A 82 -14.41 9.12 8.29
N PRO A 83 -14.60 8.02 7.55
CA PRO A 83 -13.48 7.18 7.10
C PRO A 83 -12.63 7.89 6.06
N ARG A 84 -11.35 7.58 6.04
CA ARG A 84 -10.43 8.00 4.99
C ARG A 84 -9.37 6.93 4.76
N GLY A 85 -8.74 6.96 3.60
CA GLY A 85 -7.72 5.97 3.28
C GLY A 85 -7.21 6.06 1.85
N ILE A 86 -6.15 5.29 1.61
CA ILE A 86 -5.53 5.12 0.29
C ILE A 86 -5.33 3.63 0.06
N GLU A 87 -5.86 3.15 -1.05
CA GLU A 87 -5.59 1.83 -1.60
C GLU A 87 -4.70 1.96 -2.84
N VAL A 88 -3.64 1.15 -2.90
CA VAL A 88 -2.71 1.06 -4.02
C VAL A 88 -2.66 -0.38 -4.50
N ARG A 89 -2.80 -0.60 -5.81
CA ARG A 89 -2.64 -1.92 -6.44
C ARG A 89 -1.60 -1.82 -7.55
N GLY A 90 -0.84 -2.89 -7.75
CA GLY A 90 0.03 -2.98 -8.91
C GLY A 90 1.06 -4.09 -8.84
N ARG A 91 2.12 -3.92 -9.62
CA ARG A 91 3.29 -4.77 -9.60
C ARG A 91 4.03 -4.61 -8.28
N ALA A 92 4.50 -5.71 -7.71
CA ALA A 92 5.34 -5.69 -6.54
C ALA A 92 6.63 -6.49 -6.75
N GLU A 93 7.70 -6.06 -6.11
CA GLU A 93 9.00 -6.72 -6.10
C GLU A 93 9.39 -7.05 -4.67
N ALA A 94 9.90 -8.26 -4.46
CA ALA A 94 10.48 -8.68 -3.20
C ALA A 94 12.00 -8.54 -3.30
N ILE A 95 12.53 -7.52 -2.62
CA ILE A 95 13.95 -7.19 -2.61
C ILE A 95 14.57 -7.86 -1.38
N GLU A 96 15.66 -8.59 -1.59
CA GLU A 96 16.35 -9.36 -0.54
C GLU A 96 17.53 -8.58 0.05
N GLU A 97 18.28 -7.84 -0.77
CA GLU A 97 19.52 -7.17 -0.38
C GLU A 97 19.51 -5.67 -0.76
N PRO A 98 20.25 -4.80 -0.05
CA PRO A 98 21.01 -5.06 1.18
C PRO A 98 20.12 -5.11 2.44
N VAL A 99 18.86 -4.65 2.33
CA VAL A 99 17.87 -4.70 3.40
C VAL A 99 16.57 -5.22 2.79
N PRO A 100 16.02 -6.34 3.29
CA PRO A 100 14.80 -6.90 2.74
C PRO A 100 13.61 -5.94 2.78
N LEU A 101 12.94 -5.77 1.64
CA LEU A 101 11.71 -4.98 1.53
C LEU A 101 10.80 -5.50 0.41
N LEU A 102 9.52 -5.17 0.50
CA LEU A 102 8.55 -5.34 -0.59
C LEU A 102 8.28 -3.98 -1.22
N ARG A 103 8.59 -3.81 -2.51
CA ARG A 103 8.34 -2.57 -3.24
C ARG A 103 7.08 -2.71 -4.08
N LEU A 104 6.09 -1.85 -3.85
CA LEU A 104 4.85 -1.79 -4.62
C LEU A 104 4.88 -0.59 -5.57
N PHE A 105 4.80 -0.89 -6.87
CA PHE A 105 4.68 0.07 -7.95
C PHE A 105 3.20 0.35 -8.20
N PRO A 106 2.71 1.59 -7.99
CA PRO A 106 1.32 1.93 -8.23
C PRO A 106 0.92 1.74 -9.70
N GLU A 107 -0.09 0.91 -9.96
CA GLU A 107 -0.81 0.84 -11.25
C GLU A 107 -2.24 1.38 -11.09
N ARG A 108 -2.80 1.28 -9.89
CA ARG A 108 -4.11 1.81 -9.51
C ARG A 108 -4.02 2.43 -8.12
N ILE A 109 -4.55 3.65 -8.00
CA ILE A 109 -4.72 4.31 -6.71
C ILE A 109 -6.20 4.65 -6.53
N VAL A 110 -6.72 4.39 -5.33
CA VAL A 110 -8.07 4.76 -4.89
C VAL A 110 -7.95 5.43 -3.53
N ALA A 111 -8.29 6.71 -3.43
CA ALA A 111 -8.30 7.46 -2.19
C ALA A 111 -9.72 7.96 -1.86
N TRP A 112 -10.01 8.13 -0.57
CA TRP A 112 -11.28 8.68 -0.07
C TRP A 112 -11.05 9.45 1.23
N GLY A 113 -11.86 10.47 1.51
CA GLY A 113 -11.79 11.24 2.77
C GLY A 113 -10.49 12.03 3.02
N ILE A 114 -9.65 12.20 2.00
CA ILE A 114 -8.36 12.94 2.07
C ILE A 114 -8.46 14.24 1.28
N ASP A 115 -8.65 14.12 -0.03
CA ASP A 115 -8.81 15.26 -0.94
C ASP A 115 -10.27 15.73 -1.07
N GLY A 116 -11.21 14.90 -0.63
CA GLY A 116 -12.66 15.15 -0.72
C GLY A 116 -13.42 14.47 0.42
N ASP A 117 -14.70 14.19 0.19
CA ASP A 117 -15.58 13.59 1.19
C ASP A 117 -15.22 12.12 1.49
N SER A 118 -15.58 11.64 2.68
CA SER A 118 -15.36 10.26 3.14
C SER A 118 -16.03 9.20 2.27
N PHE A 119 -17.11 9.54 1.57
CA PHE A 119 -17.85 8.61 0.72
C PHE A 119 -17.61 8.85 -0.78
N GLU A 120 -16.72 9.78 -1.13
CA GLU A 120 -16.31 10.04 -2.50
C GLU A 120 -14.92 9.42 -2.77
N ARG A 121 -14.80 8.69 -3.89
CA ARG A 121 -13.55 8.05 -4.29
C ARG A 121 -12.83 8.85 -5.37
N ASN A 122 -11.61 9.29 -5.09
CA ASN A 122 -10.67 9.76 -6.08
C ASN A 122 -9.84 8.58 -6.60
N SER A 123 -10.19 8.06 -7.77
CA SER A 123 -9.57 6.85 -8.31
C SER A 123 -8.84 7.14 -9.63
N ARG A 124 -7.53 6.90 -9.72
CA ARG A 124 -6.78 6.97 -11.01
C ARG A 124 -5.97 5.71 -11.33
N SER A 125 -5.80 5.44 -12.62
CA SER A 125 -4.90 4.39 -13.11
C SER A 125 -3.62 5.04 -13.58
N ILE A 126 -2.49 4.43 -13.25
CA ILE A 126 -1.17 4.90 -13.59
C ILE A 126 -0.71 4.12 -14.83
N ARG A 127 -0.30 4.85 -15.87
CA ARG A 127 0.21 4.27 -17.12
C ARG A 127 1.72 4.23 -17.12
#